data_AF-A0A538FLD8-F1
#
_entry.id   AF-A0A538FLD8-F1
#
_cell.length_a   1.000
_cell.length_b   1.000
_cell.length_c   1.000
_cell.angle_alpha   90.00
_cell.angle_beta   90.00
_cell.angle_gamma   90.00
#
_symmetry.space_group_name_H-M   'P 1'
#
loop_
_entity.id
_entity.type
_entity.pdbx_description
1 polymer ?
#
loop_
_entity_poly.entity_id
_entity_poly.type
_entity_poly.pdbx_seq_one_letter_code
_entity_poly.pdbx_strand_id
1 'polypeptide(L)'
;MKTAASAVMLLVGRAEISLGTHRGSKGGRGPVHFTASRRSAAREGEALRREAIRREHGQTLIIVVFALPLFLALIALVSDGSNLFANKRSVQNVADASVLAAVRELNPCFGTGSVAACSSQVAAVASDYSSRNGGPTPLPACNDSSGPDLHSCYKTPYPGSGDIGLQVRIARDVPLRFAGVVGLPAGTVRAQAAAGLGLPGGASNVSPVGVQQAIAACTMPTASPRCFGPSYPKTLDFDSGGFGYALLNLHCATDTPVSTCATGSPTSEMNTFMTSGFPGTLPVNKWYIQNNGAKNGIKQGVDDVITAGTKLLIPVYDCVSVAPPAVVCGSGTGNP
;
A
#
# COMPACT_ATOMS: atom_id res chain seq x y z
N MET A 1 2.68 24.34 2.61
CA MET A 1 1.21 24.52 2.51
C MET A 1 0.67 23.61 1.43
N LYS A 2 -0.50 22.99 1.69
CA LYS A 2 -1.25 22.00 0.89
C LYS A 2 -0.87 20.53 1.09
N THR A 3 -1.40 20.03 2.20
CA THR A 3 -1.89 18.67 2.45
C THR A 3 -2.70 18.11 1.27
N ALA A 4 -2.39 16.88 0.85
CA ALA A 4 -3.28 16.07 0.02
C ALA A 4 -3.93 15.00 0.90
N ALA A 5 -5.26 15.05 0.96
CA ALA A 5 -6.14 14.13 1.65
C ALA A 5 -6.90 13.26 0.63
N SER A 6 -7.44 12.14 1.14
CA SER A 6 -8.46 11.24 0.56
C SER A 6 -7.97 10.18 -0.45
N ALA A 7 -8.50 8.95 -0.44
CA ALA A 7 -9.78 8.47 0.09
C ALA A 7 -9.70 7.03 0.61
N VAL A 8 -10.29 6.76 1.77
CA VAL A 8 -10.69 5.42 2.21
C VAL A 8 -12.19 5.30 1.98
N MET A 9 -12.59 4.40 1.08
CA MET A 9 -13.99 4.14 0.76
C MET A 9 -14.59 3.24 1.86
N LEU A 10 -15.37 3.85 2.76
CA LEU A 10 -16.09 3.16 3.82
C LEU A 10 -17.51 2.81 3.32
N LEU A 11 -17.76 1.54 3.05
CA LEU A 11 -19.12 1.03 2.77
C LEU A 11 -19.92 1.00 4.08
N VAL A 12 -20.78 2.01 4.28
CA VAL A 12 -21.78 2.03 5.34
C VAL A 12 -23.06 1.39 4.79
N GLY A 13 -23.38 0.19 5.27
CA GLY A 13 -24.66 -0.45 4.99
C GLY A 13 -25.79 0.26 5.75
N ARG A 14 -26.82 0.72 5.03
CA ARG A 14 -28.07 1.22 5.61
C ARG A 14 -28.91 0.01 6.05
N ALA A 15 -29.25 -0.08 7.32
CA ALA A 15 -30.34 -0.93 7.79
C ALA A 15 -31.56 -0.03 8.04
N GLU A 16 -32.55 -0.10 7.15
CA GLU A 16 -33.86 0.51 7.36
C GLU A 16 -34.72 -0.46 8.17
N ILE A 17 -35.11 -0.07 9.38
CA ILE A 17 -36.12 -0.77 10.18
C ILE A 17 -37.44 0.01 10.03
N SER A 18 -38.34 -0.56 9.24
CA SER A 18 -39.69 -0.09 9.01
C SER A 18 -40.60 -0.47 10.20
N LEU A 19 -41.01 0.50 11.01
CA LEU A 19 -42.07 0.29 12.00
C LEU A 19 -43.43 0.16 11.30
N GLY A 20 -43.95 -1.06 11.26
CA GLY A 20 -45.33 -1.32 10.84
C GLY A 20 -46.32 -0.88 11.92
N THR A 21 -47.12 0.14 11.64
CA THR A 21 -48.32 0.49 12.42
C THR A 21 -49.51 -0.32 11.94
N HIS A 22 -49.99 -1.28 12.73
CA HIS A 22 -51.26 -1.95 12.46
C HIS A 22 -52.44 -1.11 12.98
N ARG A 23 -53.19 -0.55 12.03
CA ARG A 23 -54.41 0.22 12.21
C ARG A 23 -55.62 -0.68 11.96
N GLY A 24 -56.22 -1.21 13.01
CA GLY A 24 -57.50 -1.92 12.93
C GLY A 24 -58.67 -0.93 13.05
N SER A 25 -59.40 -0.72 11.95
CA SER A 25 -60.61 0.11 11.89
C SER A 25 -61.71 -0.68 11.20
N LYS A 26 -62.84 -0.89 11.89
CA LYS A 26 -64.22 -0.52 11.48
C LYS A 26 -65.28 -1.36 12.20
N GLY A 27 -66.30 -0.68 12.69
CA GLY A 27 -67.55 -1.31 13.15
C GLY A 27 -68.39 -0.35 14.00
N GLY A 28 -69.11 0.57 13.36
CA GLY A 28 -70.03 1.48 14.04
C GLY A 28 -71.38 0.82 14.36
N ARG A 29 -71.99 1.20 15.48
CA ARG A 29 -73.44 1.10 15.75
C ARG A 29 -73.84 2.06 16.89
N GLY A 30 -74.67 3.05 16.54
CA GLY A 30 -75.80 3.62 17.31
C GLY A 30 -75.54 4.37 18.64
N PRO A 31 -76.25 5.49 18.91
CA PRO A 31 -76.26 6.11 20.22
C PRO A 31 -77.29 5.40 21.11
N VAL A 32 -76.93 5.10 22.36
CA VAL A 32 -77.92 4.80 23.40
C VAL A 32 -77.59 5.66 24.60
N HIS A 33 -78.47 6.63 24.84
CA HIS A 33 -78.56 7.36 26.08
C HIS A 33 -78.82 6.36 27.22
N PHE A 34 -77.92 6.29 28.21
CA PHE A 34 -78.29 5.85 29.54
C PHE A 34 -77.93 6.92 30.55
N THR A 35 -78.97 7.38 31.20
CA THR A 35 -79.03 8.41 32.21
C THR A 35 -78.19 8.06 33.43
N ALA A 36 -77.55 9.08 33.98
CA ALA A 36 -77.31 9.33 35.40
C ALA A 36 -77.37 8.12 36.35
N SER A 37 -76.20 7.69 36.81
CA SER A 37 -75.95 7.58 38.26
C SER A 37 -74.47 7.82 38.53
N ARG A 38 -74.05 9.08 38.43
CA ARG A 38 -72.86 9.53 39.14
C ARG A 38 -73.27 9.71 40.59
N ARG A 39 -72.78 8.83 41.47
CA ARG A 39 -72.19 9.14 42.79
C ARG A 39 -72.07 7.85 43.62
N SER A 40 -71.22 6.93 43.17
CA SER A 40 -70.68 5.89 44.08
C SER A 40 -69.47 5.16 43.51
N ALA A 41 -69.39 4.89 42.20
CA ALA A 41 -68.29 4.08 41.63
C ALA A 41 -66.96 4.82 41.37
N ALA A 42 -66.92 6.16 41.40
CA ALA A 42 -65.68 6.91 41.14
C ALA A 42 -64.65 6.80 42.28
N ARG A 43 -65.09 6.48 43.51
CA ARG A 43 -64.18 6.26 44.64
C ARG A 43 -63.63 4.84 44.73
N GLU A 44 -64.33 3.85 44.17
CA GLU A 44 -63.82 2.47 44.08
C GLU A 44 -62.88 2.26 42.89
N GLY A 45 -63.11 2.94 41.77
CA GLY A 45 -62.22 2.87 40.60
C GLY A 45 -60.83 3.49 40.84
N GLU A 46 -60.73 4.56 41.64
CA GLU A 46 -59.44 5.14 42.02
C GLU A 46 -58.69 4.30 43.07
N ALA A 47 -59.41 3.65 44.00
CA ALA A 47 -58.80 2.71 44.94
C ALA A 47 -58.26 1.49 44.20
N LEU A 48 -59.06 0.85 43.33
CA LEU A 48 -58.61 -0.29 42.54
C LEU A 48 -57.49 0.05 41.54
N ARG A 49 -57.47 1.27 40.99
CA ARG A 49 -56.38 1.75 40.12
C ARG A 49 -55.10 2.09 40.90
N ARG A 50 -55.22 2.58 42.15
CA ARG A 50 -54.08 2.74 43.07
C ARG A 50 -53.56 1.39 43.58
N GLU A 51 -54.43 0.40 43.78
CA GLU A 51 -54.05 -0.98 44.10
C GLU A 51 -53.41 -1.70 42.90
N ALA A 52 -53.86 -1.45 41.67
CA ALA A 52 -53.26 -2.03 40.45
C ALA A 52 -51.86 -1.46 40.18
N ILE A 53 -51.64 -0.16 40.43
CA ILE A 53 -50.30 0.45 40.39
C ILE A 53 -49.44 -0.03 41.57
N ARG A 54 -50.04 -0.28 42.75
CA ARG A 54 -49.32 -0.89 43.87
C ARG A 54 -48.92 -2.33 43.57
N ARG A 55 -49.71 -3.10 42.82
CA ARG A 55 -49.46 -4.53 42.54
C ARG A 55 -48.53 -4.82 41.35
N GLU A 56 -47.84 -3.84 40.79
CA GLU A 56 -46.65 -4.09 39.96
C GLU A 56 -45.41 -4.26 40.86
N HIS A 57 -45.46 -5.29 41.71
CA HIS A 57 -44.45 -5.55 42.72
C HIS A 57 -43.29 -6.40 42.16
N GLY A 58 -42.09 -5.81 42.11
CA GLY A 58 -40.81 -6.50 42.26
C GLY A 58 -40.15 -7.10 41.03
N GLN A 59 -40.89 -7.47 39.98
CA GLN A 59 -40.29 -8.19 38.84
C GLN A 59 -39.38 -7.31 37.95
N THR A 60 -39.75 -6.05 37.70
CA THR A 60 -38.95 -5.14 36.88
C THR A 60 -37.60 -4.83 37.53
N LEU A 61 -37.55 -4.72 38.85
CA LEU A 61 -36.30 -4.51 39.60
C LEU A 61 -35.33 -5.67 39.37
N ILE A 62 -35.84 -6.91 39.44
CA ILE A 62 -35.04 -8.12 39.24
C ILE A 62 -34.46 -8.16 37.82
N ILE A 63 -35.27 -7.86 36.80
CA ILE A 63 -34.81 -7.83 35.41
C ILE A 63 -33.72 -6.77 35.23
N VAL A 64 -33.89 -5.56 35.77
CA VAL A 64 -32.90 -4.48 35.64
C VAL A 64 -31.59 -4.84 36.36
N VAL A 65 -31.66 -5.44 37.54
CA VAL A 65 -30.48 -5.86 38.32
C VAL A 65 -29.64 -6.89 37.59
N PHE A 66 -30.25 -7.80 36.82
CA PHE A 66 -29.51 -8.79 36.02
C PHE A 66 -29.14 -8.28 34.61
N ALA A 67 -30.01 -7.49 33.98
CA ALA A 67 -29.79 -6.99 32.62
C ALA A 67 -28.73 -5.89 32.56
N LEU A 68 -28.67 -5.00 33.55
CA LEU A 68 -27.73 -3.88 33.54
C LEU A 68 -26.27 -4.34 33.59
N PRO A 69 -25.85 -5.25 34.50
CA PRO A 69 -24.49 -5.81 34.47
C PRO A 69 -24.18 -6.55 33.17
N LEU A 70 -25.16 -7.26 32.60
CA LEU A 70 -25.00 -7.95 31.32
C LEU A 70 -24.71 -6.96 30.18
N PHE A 71 -25.47 -5.88 30.07
CA PHE A 71 -25.23 -4.85 29.05
C PHE A 71 -23.90 -4.12 29.27
N LEU A 72 -23.54 -3.82 30.52
CA LEU A 72 -22.23 -3.22 30.82
C LEU A 72 -21.08 -4.15 30.45
N ALA A 73 -21.21 -5.45 30.69
CA ALA A 73 -20.22 -6.44 30.28
C ALA A 73 -20.06 -6.51 28.75
N LEU A 74 -21.16 -6.43 28.00
CA LEU A 74 -21.12 -6.38 26.53
C LEU A 74 -20.47 -5.10 26.01
N ILE A 75 -20.80 -3.94 26.58
CA ILE A 75 -20.19 -2.65 26.20
C ILE A 75 -18.69 -2.66 26.50
N ALA A 76 -18.29 -3.18 27.67
CA ALA A 76 -16.90 -3.35 28.06
C ALA A 76 -16.13 -4.21 27.04
N LEU A 77 -16.68 -5.37 26.68
CA LEU A 77 -16.08 -6.28 25.71
C LEU A 77 -15.95 -5.63 24.32
N VAL A 78 -17.00 -4.95 23.86
CA VAL A 78 -16.97 -4.27 22.55
C VAL A 78 -15.97 -3.12 22.54
N SER A 79 -15.87 -2.36 23.63
CA SER A 79 -14.94 -1.23 23.73
C SER A 79 -13.48 -1.69 23.70
N ASP A 80 -13.11 -2.67 24.52
CA ASP A 80 -11.76 -3.22 24.55
C ASP A 80 -11.43 -3.96 23.25
N GLY A 81 -12.38 -4.72 22.69
CA GLY A 81 -12.23 -5.39 21.40
C GLY A 81 -12.00 -4.40 20.25
N SER A 82 -12.73 -3.28 20.24
CA SER A 82 -12.55 -2.22 19.25
C SER A 82 -11.17 -1.57 19.36
N ASN A 83 -10.70 -1.30 20.58
CA ASN A 83 -9.36 -0.72 20.83
C ASN A 83 -8.24 -1.68 20.39
N LEU A 84 -8.35 -2.97 20.73
CA LEU A 84 -7.40 -4.00 20.28
C LEU A 84 -7.35 -4.10 18.75
N PHE A 85 -8.52 -4.13 18.11
CA PHE A 85 -8.60 -4.26 16.66
C PHE A 85 -8.06 -3.03 15.91
N ALA A 86 -8.32 -1.82 16.43
CA ALA A 86 -7.72 -0.59 15.90
C ALA A 86 -6.19 -0.62 16.01
N ASN A 87 -5.66 -1.04 17.16
CA ASN A 87 -4.21 -1.19 17.36
C ASN A 87 -3.60 -2.28 16.47
N LYS A 88 -4.30 -3.40 16.24
CA LYS A 88 -3.86 -4.45 15.32
C LYS A 88 -3.66 -3.91 13.90
N ARG A 89 -4.59 -3.09 13.38
CA ARG A 89 -4.45 -2.43 12.07
C ARG A 89 -3.30 -1.42 12.05
N SER A 90 -3.16 -0.60 13.10
CA SER A 90 -2.04 0.34 13.22
C SER A 90 -0.70 -0.39 13.20
N VAL A 91 -0.56 -1.49 13.94
CA VAL A 91 0.68 -2.27 14.03
C VAL A 91 1.00 -2.98 12.70
N GLN A 92 -0.01 -3.41 11.93
CA GLN A 92 0.20 -3.92 10.58
C GLN A 92 0.72 -2.84 9.63
N ASN A 93 0.11 -1.65 9.64
CA ASN A 93 0.59 -0.53 8.81
C ASN A 93 2.04 -0.13 9.13
N VAL A 94 2.43 -0.17 10.41
CA VAL A 94 3.82 0.05 10.83
C VAL A 94 4.74 -1.00 10.21
N ALA A 95 4.40 -2.28 10.31
CA ALA A 95 5.21 -3.36 9.77
C ALA A 95 5.35 -3.23 8.24
N ASP A 96 4.24 -2.99 7.53
CA ASP A 96 4.22 -2.85 6.07
C ASP A 96 5.05 -1.64 5.60
N ALA A 97 4.91 -0.49 6.27
CA ALA A 97 5.70 0.70 5.94
C ALA A 97 7.19 0.50 6.21
N SER A 98 7.53 -0.13 7.34
CA SER A 98 8.93 -0.37 7.73
C SER A 98 9.61 -1.34 6.76
N VAL A 99 8.95 -2.43 6.38
CA VAL A 99 9.54 -3.43 5.48
C VAL A 99 9.69 -2.90 4.05
N LEU A 100 8.70 -2.16 3.53
CA LEU A 100 8.76 -1.60 2.16
C LEU A 100 9.80 -0.48 2.01
N ALA A 101 10.08 0.25 3.08
CA ALA A 101 11.16 1.23 3.08
C ALA A 101 12.52 0.53 3.17
N ALA A 102 12.69 -0.34 4.16
CA ALA A 102 13.98 -0.96 4.43
C ALA A 102 14.42 -1.99 3.37
N VAL A 103 13.49 -2.65 2.67
CA VAL A 103 13.83 -3.59 1.59
C VAL A 103 14.56 -2.90 0.42
N ARG A 104 14.32 -1.60 0.21
CA ARG A 104 14.98 -0.83 -0.87
C ARG A 104 16.48 -0.66 -0.62
N GLU A 105 16.89 -0.65 0.65
CA GLU A 105 18.30 -0.59 1.05
C GLU A 105 19.04 -1.90 0.78
N LEU A 106 18.34 -2.99 0.41
CA LEU A 106 18.97 -4.22 -0.06
C LEU A 106 19.46 -4.12 -1.51
N ASN A 107 19.02 -3.11 -2.28
CA ASN A 107 19.36 -2.95 -3.70
C ASN A 107 20.88 -2.90 -3.98
N PRO A 108 21.71 -2.12 -3.25
CA PRO A 108 23.16 -2.13 -3.47
C PRO A 108 23.83 -3.46 -3.07
N CYS A 109 23.21 -4.27 -2.22
CA CYS A 109 23.71 -5.60 -1.86
C CYS A 109 23.24 -6.71 -2.81
N PHE A 110 22.28 -6.42 -3.68
CA PHE A 110 21.78 -7.38 -4.67
C PHE A 110 22.90 -7.79 -5.64
N GLY A 111 23.08 -9.10 -5.85
CA GLY A 111 24.12 -9.64 -6.75
C GLY A 111 25.56 -9.62 -6.22
N THR A 112 25.83 -8.97 -5.07
CA THR A 112 27.18 -8.86 -4.48
C THR A 112 27.55 -10.02 -3.54
N GLY A 113 26.61 -10.92 -3.27
CA GLY A 113 26.84 -12.13 -2.46
C GLY A 113 26.92 -11.92 -0.94
N SER A 114 26.65 -10.70 -0.42
CA SER A 114 26.61 -10.45 1.03
C SER A 114 25.59 -9.40 1.44
N VAL A 115 24.39 -9.86 1.79
CA VAL A 115 23.33 -9.03 2.42
C VAL A 115 23.75 -8.46 3.79
N ALA A 116 24.78 -9.03 4.42
CA ALA A 116 25.29 -8.57 5.70
C ALA A 116 25.84 -7.13 5.63
N ALA A 117 26.39 -6.72 4.48
CA ALA A 117 26.95 -5.37 4.30
C ALA A 117 25.89 -4.26 4.40
N CYS A 118 24.63 -4.54 4.01
CA CYS A 118 23.53 -3.58 4.07
C CYS A 118 22.71 -3.66 5.36
N SER A 119 23.00 -4.63 6.23
CA SER A 119 22.18 -4.92 7.42
C SER A 119 22.04 -3.72 8.38
N SER A 120 23.08 -2.89 8.51
CA SER A 120 23.05 -1.67 9.35
C SER A 120 22.14 -0.58 8.79
N GLN A 121 22.17 -0.36 7.47
CA GLN A 121 21.29 0.59 6.78
C GLN A 121 19.84 0.12 6.81
N VAL A 122 19.60 -1.16 6.56
CA VAL A 122 18.28 -1.80 6.66
C VAL A 122 17.70 -1.62 8.07
N ALA A 123 18.49 -1.88 9.12
CA ALA A 123 18.06 -1.70 10.51
C ALA A 123 17.70 -0.25 10.81
N ALA A 124 18.52 0.70 10.35
CA ALA A 124 18.29 2.13 10.54
C ALA A 124 17.01 2.60 9.84
N VAL A 125 16.81 2.25 8.56
CA VAL A 125 15.62 2.64 7.78
C VAL A 125 14.36 1.96 8.31
N ALA A 126 14.43 0.68 8.69
CA ALA A 126 13.30 -0.02 9.31
C ALA A 126 12.88 0.67 10.62
N SER A 127 13.85 1.06 11.45
CA SER A 127 13.59 1.74 12.73
C SER A 127 13.03 3.16 12.52
N ASP A 128 13.55 3.91 11.55
CA ASP A 128 13.07 5.24 11.19
C ASP A 128 11.61 5.19 10.71
N TYR A 129 11.29 4.31 9.75
CA TYR A 129 9.92 4.17 9.25
C TYR A 129 8.96 3.59 10.29
N SER A 130 9.43 2.70 11.17
CA SER A 130 8.66 2.24 12.32
C SER A 130 8.26 3.43 13.20
N SER A 131 9.23 4.26 13.62
CA SER A 131 8.98 5.42 14.47
C SER A 131 8.02 6.45 13.83
N ARG A 132 8.18 6.74 12.53
CA ARG A 132 7.30 7.66 11.78
C ARG A 132 5.85 7.19 11.70
N ASN A 133 5.61 5.89 11.85
CA ASN A 133 4.27 5.29 11.85
C ASN A 133 3.75 4.96 13.26
N GLY A 134 4.42 5.43 14.32
CA GLY A 134 4.05 5.18 15.71
C GLY A 134 4.44 3.78 16.22
N GLY A 135 5.43 3.17 15.58
CA GLY A 135 6.06 1.93 16.00
C GLY A 135 7.27 2.13 16.91
N PRO A 136 7.86 1.04 17.42
CA PRO A 136 9.04 1.08 18.28
C PRO A 136 10.33 1.38 17.50
N THR A 137 11.27 2.00 18.20
CA THR A 137 12.64 2.25 17.74
C THR A 137 13.59 2.12 18.94
N PRO A 138 14.78 1.49 18.79
CA PRO A 138 15.27 0.82 17.58
C PRO A 138 14.58 -0.53 17.35
N LEU A 139 14.61 -1.02 16.10
CA LEU A 139 14.27 -2.40 15.75
C LEU A 139 15.54 -3.25 15.72
N PRO A 140 15.74 -4.17 16.69
CA PRO A 140 16.85 -5.12 16.66
C PRO A 140 16.62 -6.24 15.64
N ALA A 141 17.68 -6.99 15.35
CA ALA A 141 17.56 -8.23 14.58
C ALA A 141 16.74 -9.26 15.39
N CYS A 142 15.87 -10.01 14.71
CA CYS A 142 15.02 -11.01 15.36
C CYS A 142 15.87 -12.16 15.93
N ASN A 143 15.61 -12.50 17.18
CA ASN A 143 16.21 -13.67 17.82
C ASN A 143 15.29 -14.88 17.68
N ASP A 144 15.40 -15.58 16.55
CA ASP A 144 14.59 -16.77 16.27
C ASP A 144 15.20 -18.09 16.80
N SER A 145 16.21 -18.04 17.69
CA SER A 145 17.00 -19.22 18.10
C SER A 145 16.20 -20.29 18.85
N SER A 146 15.12 -19.90 19.54
CA SER A 146 14.27 -20.79 20.35
C SER A 146 12.80 -20.79 19.90
N GLY A 147 12.54 -20.34 18.66
CA GLY A 147 11.19 -20.13 18.11
C GLY A 147 11.00 -18.71 17.59
N PRO A 148 9.82 -18.37 17.05
CA PRO A 148 9.57 -17.05 16.51
C PRO A 148 9.70 -15.97 17.57
N ASP A 149 10.60 -15.01 17.36
CA ASP A 149 10.67 -13.79 18.16
C ASP A 149 9.30 -13.09 18.18
N LEU A 150 8.79 -12.86 19.39
CA LEU A 150 7.50 -12.25 19.68
C LEU A 150 7.60 -10.75 19.96
N HIS A 151 8.81 -10.19 19.97
CA HIS A 151 9.09 -8.77 20.11
C HIS A 151 9.15 -8.07 18.75
N SER A 152 9.30 -6.75 18.80
CA SER A 152 9.49 -5.95 17.60
C SER A 152 10.93 -6.10 17.09
N CYS A 153 11.09 -6.57 15.87
CA CYS A 153 12.40 -6.92 15.31
C CYS A 153 12.37 -6.95 13.77
N TYR A 154 13.54 -7.02 13.13
CA TYR A 154 13.69 -7.25 11.70
C TYR A 154 14.53 -8.50 11.40
N LYS A 155 14.31 -9.13 10.25
CA LYS A 155 15.04 -10.32 9.82
C LYS A 155 15.36 -10.23 8.33
N THR A 156 16.65 -10.27 8.00
CA THR A 156 17.17 -10.38 6.64
C THR A 156 18.33 -11.38 6.64
N PRO A 157 18.45 -12.24 5.62
CA PRO A 157 17.47 -12.45 4.55
C PRO A 157 16.20 -13.17 5.04
N TYR A 158 15.06 -12.90 4.40
CA TYR A 158 13.82 -13.64 4.66
C TYR A 158 13.96 -15.09 4.16
N PRO A 159 13.66 -16.12 4.98
CA PRO A 159 13.80 -17.52 4.55
C PRO A 159 13.04 -17.83 3.25
N GLY A 160 13.70 -18.50 2.31
CA GLY A 160 13.11 -18.86 1.01
C GLY A 160 13.02 -17.72 0.00
N SER A 161 13.53 -16.52 0.32
CA SER A 161 13.55 -15.39 -0.62
C SER A 161 14.76 -15.36 -1.54
N GLY A 162 15.81 -16.16 -1.33
CA GLY A 162 17.04 -16.07 -2.12
C GLY A 162 17.79 -14.74 -1.88
N ASP A 163 17.90 -14.34 -0.62
CA ASP A 163 18.63 -13.15 -0.13
C ASP A 163 18.09 -11.78 -0.53
N ILE A 164 16.93 -11.71 -1.19
CA ILE A 164 16.25 -10.47 -1.60
C ILE A 164 15.10 -10.04 -0.69
N GLY A 165 14.82 -10.81 0.36
CA GLY A 165 13.69 -10.56 1.25
C GLY A 165 14.08 -9.99 2.60
N LEU A 166 13.17 -9.20 3.15
CA LEU A 166 13.19 -8.68 4.52
C LEU A 166 11.85 -9.00 5.18
N GLN A 167 11.88 -9.34 6.46
CA GLN A 167 10.70 -9.38 7.32
C GLN A 167 10.85 -8.39 8.47
N VAL A 168 9.76 -7.71 8.80
CA VAL A 168 9.64 -6.88 10.01
C VAL A 168 8.49 -7.43 10.85
N ARG A 169 8.73 -7.57 12.15
CA ARG A 169 7.73 -7.93 13.16
C ARG A 169 7.55 -6.77 14.11
N ILE A 170 6.31 -6.45 14.45
CA ILE A 170 5.97 -5.38 15.38
C ILE A 170 5.02 -5.94 16.43
N ALA A 171 5.36 -5.71 17.70
CA ALA A 171 4.57 -6.04 18.86
C ALA A 171 4.23 -4.76 19.64
N ARG A 172 2.99 -4.66 20.11
CA ARG A 172 2.51 -3.56 20.94
C ARG A 172 1.60 -4.09 22.03
N ASP A 173 1.87 -3.67 23.27
CA ASP A 173 0.97 -3.91 24.38
C ASP A 173 -0.10 -2.82 24.42
N VAL A 174 -1.36 -3.26 24.41
CA VAL A 174 -2.53 -2.38 24.38
C VAL A 174 -3.24 -2.50 25.72
N PRO A 175 -3.38 -1.41 26.50
CA PRO A 175 -4.11 -1.46 27.76
C PRO A 175 -5.59 -1.76 27.50
N LEU A 176 -6.14 -2.70 28.26
CA LEU A 176 -7.56 -3.05 28.24
C LEU A 176 -8.23 -2.37 29.42
N ARG A 177 -9.13 -1.42 29.13
CA ARG A 177 -9.67 -0.53 30.15
C ARG A 177 -10.71 -1.22 31.02
N PHE A 178 -11.53 -2.09 30.43
CA PHE A 178 -12.60 -2.78 31.14
C PHE A 178 -12.19 -4.19 31.56
N ALA A 179 -11.43 -4.91 30.73
CA ALA A 179 -10.88 -6.22 31.08
C ALA A 179 -9.85 -6.13 32.23
N GLY A 180 -9.24 -4.96 32.45
CA GLY A 180 -8.39 -4.72 33.62
C GLY A 180 -9.11 -4.94 34.95
N VAL A 181 -10.43 -4.70 35.02
CA VAL A 181 -11.26 -4.93 36.22
C VAL A 181 -11.34 -6.42 36.58
N VAL A 182 -11.25 -7.31 35.59
CA VAL A 182 -11.27 -8.77 35.78
C VAL A 182 -9.86 -9.38 35.76
N GLY A 183 -8.81 -8.56 35.93
CA GLY A 183 -7.42 -9.01 36.04
C GLY A 183 -6.68 -9.17 34.71
N LEU A 184 -7.21 -8.63 33.61
CA LEU A 184 -6.56 -8.61 32.29
C LEU A 184 -6.16 -7.18 31.91
N PRO A 185 -5.02 -6.66 32.40
CA PRO A 185 -4.68 -5.24 32.27
C PRO A 185 -4.28 -4.81 30.85
N ALA A 186 -3.79 -5.74 30.03
CA ALA A 186 -3.35 -5.46 28.67
C ALA A 186 -3.47 -6.70 27.76
N GLY A 187 -3.56 -6.46 26.46
CA GLY A 187 -3.44 -7.47 25.42
C GLY A 187 -2.33 -7.09 24.44
N THR A 188 -1.44 -8.04 24.12
CA THR A 188 -0.38 -7.82 23.13
C THR A 188 -0.90 -8.07 21.72
N VAL A 189 -0.84 -7.07 20.85
CA VAL A 189 -1.08 -7.23 19.41
C VAL A 189 0.25 -7.39 18.69
N ARG A 190 0.28 -8.27 17.70
CA ARG A 190 1.48 -8.54 16.88
C ARG A 190 1.12 -8.46 15.41
N ALA A 191 2.01 -7.92 14.59
CA ALA A 191 1.92 -7.94 13.14
C ALA A 191 3.27 -8.34 12.55
N GLN A 192 3.22 -8.91 11.35
CA GLN A 192 4.40 -9.21 10.56
C GLN A 192 4.16 -8.80 9.12
N ALA A 193 5.21 -8.33 8.47
CA ALA A 193 5.21 -7.98 7.06
C ALA A 193 6.51 -8.47 6.43
N ALA A 194 6.43 -8.97 5.21
CA ALA A 194 7.59 -9.38 4.44
C ALA A 194 7.53 -8.70 3.07
N ALA A 195 8.68 -8.22 2.60
CA ALA A 195 8.83 -7.67 1.26
C ALA A 195 10.14 -8.18 0.67
N GLY A 196 10.20 -8.25 -0.67
CA GLY A 196 11.41 -8.61 -1.37
C GLY A 196 11.65 -7.71 -2.58
N LEU A 197 12.89 -7.65 -3.01
CA LEU A 197 13.25 -7.08 -4.30
C LEU A 197 12.94 -8.08 -5.41
N GLY A 198 12.46 -7.58 -6.54
CA GLY A 198 12.23 -8.37 -7.73
C GLY A 198 12.49 -7.52 -8.95
N LEU A 199 12.97 -8.15 -10.03
CA LEU A 199 13.02 -7.49 -11.32
C LEU A 199 11.58 -7.35 -11.83
N PRO A 200 11.16 -6.16 -12.29
CA PRO A 200 9.88 -6.02 -12.94
C PRO A 200 9.85 -6.95 -14.17
N GLY A 201 8.80 -7.76 -14.31
CA GLY A 201 8.66 -8.67 -15.46
C GLY A 201 8.49 -7.93 -16.80
N GLY A 202 8.06 -6.68 -16.74
CA GLY A 202 7.94 -5.79 -17.88
C GLY A 202 7.48 -4.38 -17.48
N ALA A 203 7.52 -3.46 -18.43
CA ALA A 203 7.02 -2.09 -18.26
C ALA A 203 6.14 -1.69 -19.45
N SER A 204 5.03 -1.00 -19.19
CA SER A 204 4.17 -0.41 -20.22
C SER A 204 4.42 1.10 -20.33
N ASN A 205 3.98 1.73 -21.42
CA ASN A 205 4.12 3.18 -21.61
C ASN A 205 5.61 3.63 -21.60
N VAL A 206 6.48 2.75 -22.10
CA VAL A 206 7.93 2.98 -22.14
C VAL A 206 8.29 3.83 -23.35
N SER A 207 9.20 4.78 -23.17
CA SER A 207 9.76 5.57 -24.27
C SER A 207 10.65 4.71 -25.16
N PRO A 208 10.66 4.94 -26.49
CA PRO A 208 11.60 4.27 -27.40
C PRO A 208 13.06 4.69 -27.20
N VAL A 209 13.35 5.65 -26.32
CA VAL A 209 14.72 6.13 -26.05
C VAL A 209 15.33 5.31 -24.91
N GLY A 210 16.32 4.47 -25.21
CA GLY A 210 17.13 3.78 -24.21
C GLY A 210 18.35 4.57 -23.78
N VAL A 211 18.74 4.45 -22.51
CA VAL A 211 19.95 5.07 -21.94
C VAL A 211 20.88 4.01 -21.37
N GLN A 212 22.17 4.12 -21.64
CA GLN A 212 23.15 3.22 -21.06
C GLN A 212 23.28 3.45 -19.56
N GLN A 213 23.39 2.38 -18.78
CA GLN A 213 23.54 2.43 -17.33
C GLN A 213 24.72 3.30 -16.90
N ALA A 214 25.84 3.32 -17.65
CA ALA A 214 26.97 4.18 -17.35
C ALA A 214 26.64 5.69 -17.38
N ILE A 215 25.67 6.09 -18.22
CA ILE A 215 25.20 7.48 -18.34
C ILE A 215 23.98 7.73 -17.44
N ALA A 216 23.13 6.73 -17.27
CA ALA A 216 21.95 6.81 -16.41
C ALA A 216 22.29 6.75 -14.92
N ALA A 217 23.31 5.98 -14.55
CA ALA A 217 23.85 5.93 -13.21
C ALA A 217 24.46 7.30 -12.93
N CYS A 218 23.91 8.00 -11.94
CA CYS A 218 24.62 9.12 -11.36
C CYS A 218 25.98 8.59 -10.87
N THR A 219 27.07 8.93 -11.57
CA THR A 219 28.40 8.82 -10.96
C THR A 219 28.36 9.72 -9.74
N MET A 220 28.35 9.10 -8.56
CA MET A 220 28.45 9.78 -7.28
C MET A 220 29.94 9.85 -6.92
N PRO A 221 30.70 10.91 -7.24
CA PRO A 221 31.69 11.36 -6.29
C PRO A 221 30.96 12.17 -5.22
N THR A 222 31.32 11.93 -3.97
CA THR A 222 30.99 12.75 -2.81
C THR A 222 30.98 14.24 -3.14
N ALA A 223 29.87 14.91 -2.75
CA ALA A 223 29.59 16.35 -2.74
C ALA A 223 28.71 16.96 -3.85
N SER A 224 28.47 16.31 -5.00
CA SER A 224 27.45 16.78 -5.97
C SER A 224 27.01 15.67 -6.92
N PRO A 225 25.84 15.03 -6.69
CA PRO A 225 25.27 14.09 -7.64
C PRO A 225 25.07 14.80 -8.99
N ARG A 226 25.86 14.45 -10.01
CA ARG A 226 25.59 14.90 -11.40
C ARG A 226 24.49 14.03 -12.00
N CYS A 227 23.32 14.06 -11.38
CA CYS A 227 22.13 13.37 -11.85
C CYS A 227 21.38 14.21 -12.87
N PHE A 228 20.49 13.59 -13.66
CA PHE A 228 19.52 14.29 -14.50
C PHE A 228 18.83 15.42 -13.73
N GLY A 229 18.78 16.62 -14.30
CA GLY A 229 18.12 17.78 -13.70
C GLY A 229 18.40 19.07 -14.47
N PRO A 230 17.75 20.18 -14.11
CA PRO A 230 17.91 21.47 -14.80
C PRO A 230 19.37 21.96 -14.83
N SER A 231 20.14 21.61 -13.79
CA SER A 231 21.55 21.96 -13.65
C SER A 231 22.51 21.05 -14.45
N TYR A 232 22.01 19.95 -15.01
CA TYR A 232 22.80 18.98 -15.78
C TYR A 232 22.03 18.53 -17.03
N PRO A 233 21.83 19.43 -18.02
CA PRO A 233 21.16 19.07 -19.25
C PRO A 233 21.96 17.97 -19.99
N LYS A 234 21.23 17.02 -20.58
CA LYS A 234 21.79 15.98 -21.43
C LYS A 234 21.24 16.14 -22.84
N THR A 235 22.15 16.21 -23.81
CA THR A 235 21.79 16.19 -25.22
C THR A 235 21.56 14.75 -25.65
N LEU A 236 20.39 14.48 -26.22
CA LEU A 236 20.09 13.18 -26.82
C LEU A 236 20.64 13.18 -28.25
N ASP A 237 21.76 12.49 -28.46
CA ASP A 237 22.32 12.23 -29.79
C ASP A 237 21.95 10.80 -30.20
N PHE A 238 21.28 10.67 -31.35
CA PHE A 238 20.85 9.40 -31.93
C PHE A 238 21.60 9.07 -33.23
N ASP A 239 22.50 9.96 -33.66
CA ASP A 239 23.19 9.89 -34.94
C ASP A 239 24.59 9.25 -34.82
N SER A 240 25.18 9.25 -33.61
CA SER A 240 26.42 8.55 -33.29
C SER A 240 26.13 7.12 -32.83
N GLY A 241 26.27 6.15 -33.75
CA GLY A 241 25.96 4.73 -33.56
C GLY A 241 26.81 3.97 -32.53
N GLY A 242 27.04 4.51 -31.34
CA GLY A 242 27.78 3.82 -30.31
C GLY A 242 27.77 4.57 -28.99
N PHE A 243 27.14 3.95 -28.00
CA PHE A 243 27.31 4.17 -26.56
C PHE A 243 26.66 5.45 -26.00
N GLY A 244 25.52 5.25 -25.33
CA GLY A 244 24.92 6.24 -24.46
C GLY A 244 23.42 6.35 -24.60
N TYR A 245 22.95 6.87 -25.72
CA TYR A 245 21.52 6.97 -26.05
C TYR A 245 21.24 6.15 -27.31
N ALA A 246 20.18 5.36 -27.30
CA ALA A 246 19.82 4.52 -28.44
C ALA A 246 18.31 4.56 -28.66
N LEU A 247 17.88 4.64 -29.92
CA LEU A 247 16.48 4.41 -30.27
C LEU A 247 16.24 2.92 -30.34
N LEU A 248 15.38 2.40 -29.48
CA LEU A 248 15.06 0.99 -29.40
C LEU A 248 13.86 0.65 -30.29
N ASN A 249 13.94 -0.45 -31.02
CA ASN A 249 12.78 -1.08 -31.64
C ASN A 249 12.03 -1.88 -30.58
N LEU A 250 10.93 -1.34 -30.08
CA LEU A 250 10.16 -1.90 -28.97
C LEU A 250 9.27 -3.10 -29.38
N HIS A 251 9.13 -3.38 -30.69
CA HIS A 251 8.31 -4.49 -31.18
C HIS A 251 8.98 -5.86 -31.08
N CYS A 252 10.27 -5.89 -30.75
CA CYS A 252 11.07 -7.08 -30.89
C CYS A 252 11.99 -7.23 -29.67
N ALA A 253 11.67 -8.21 -28.83
CA ALA A 253 12.43 -8.59 -27.66
C ALA A 253 12.95 -10.02 -27.84
N THR A 254 14.24 -10.23 -27.61
CA THR A 254 14.89 -11.52 -27.84
C THR A 254 15.78 -11.93 -26.66
N ASP A 255 16.00 -13.24 -26.51
CA ASP A 255 16.87 -13.80 -25.46
C ASP A 255 18.37 -13.72 -25.82
N THR A 256 18.68 -13.53 -27.09
CA THR A 256 20.05 -13.44 -27.61
C THR A 256 20.19 -12.21 -28.50
N PRO A 257 21.40 -11.63 -28.63
CA PRO A 257 21.62 -10.53 -29.56
C PRO A 257 21.28 -10.94 -30.99
N VAL A 258 20.39 -10.20 -31.64
CA VAL A 258 19.97 -10.42 -33.04
C VAL A 258 20.31 -9.21 -33.91
N SER A 259 20.59 -9.46 -35.19
CA SER A 259 20.88 -8.40 -36.17
C SER A 259 19.65 -7.93 -36.95
N THR A 260 18.53 -8.65 -36.89
CA THR A 260 17.30 -8.31 -37.62
C THR A 260 16.04 -8.61 -36.81
N CYS A 261 15.01 -7.78 -37.00
CA CYS A 261 13.66 -8.00 -36.48
C CYS A 261 12.66 -7.95 -37.64
N ALA A 262 11.64 -8.82 -37.60
CA ALA A 262 10.66 -8.96 -38.68
C ALA A 262 9.81 -7.69 -38.91
N THR A 263 9.69 -6.82 -37.90
CA THR A 263 9.00 -5.54 -37.98
C THR A 263 9.98 -4.42 -37.60
N GLY A 264 10.41 -3.61 -38.57
CA GLY A 264 11.07 -2.34 -38.27
C GLY A 264 10.05 -1.37 -37.68
N SER A 265 10.42 -0.57 -36.67
CA SER A 265 9.53 0.49 -36.16
C SER A 265 9.38 1.61 -37.20
N PRO A 266 8.17 1.84 -37.76
CA PRO A 266 7.95 2.96 -38.67
C PRO A 266 8.07 4.31 -37.92
N THR A 267 8.53 5.33 -38.63
CA THR A 267 8.78 6.67 -38.07
C THR A 267 7.54 7.36 -37.51
N SER A 268 6.36 7.00 -38.00
CA SER A 268 5.07 7.54 -37.53
C SER A 268 4.71 7.05 -36.13
N GLU A 269 5.06 5.82 -35.78
CA GLU A 269 4.79 5.25 -34.45
C GLU A 269 5.74 5.80 -33.39
N MET A 270 6.95 6.21 -33.79
CA MET A 270 7.94 6.75 -32.87
C MET A 270 7.49 8.05 -32.20
N ASN A 271 6.78 8.94 -32.90
CA ASN A 271 6.19 10.13 -32.27
C ASN A 271 5.11 9.71 -31.26
N THR A 272 4.21 8.82 -31.65
CA THR A 272 3.16 8.30 -30.75
C THR A 272 3.77 7.63 -29.52
N PHE A 273 4.83 6.83 -29.65
CA PHE A 273 5.48 6.21 -28.50
C PHE A 273 6.24 7.21 -27.63
N MET A 274 6.63 8.37 -28.16
CA MET A 274 7.19 9.44 -27.34
C MET A 274 6.09 10.19 -26.57
N THR A 275 4.94 10.46 -27.18
CA THR A 275 3.87 11.26 -26.57
C THR A 275 2.95 10.46 -25.65
N SER A 276 2.62 9.22 -26.03
CA SER A 276 1.70 8.33 -25.31
C SER A 276 2.34 7.02 -24.81
N GLY A 277 3.66 6.85 -25.00
CA GLY A 277 4.41 5.63 -24.70
C GLY A 277 4.06 4.45 -25.58
N PHE A 278 4.88 3.40 -25.45
CA PHE A 278 4.63 2.13 -26.13
C PHE A 278 3.36 1.46 -25.58
N PRO A 279 2.40 1.07 -26.44
CA PRO A 279 1.14 0.47 -26.00
C PRO A 279 1.31 -0.98 -25.49
N GLY A 280 2.40 -1.65 -25.83
CA GLY A 280 2.71 -3.00 -25.35
C GLY A 280 3.42 -3.03 -24.01
N THR A 281 3.65 -4.24 -23.50
CA THR A 281 4.53 -4.47 -22.35
C THR A 281 5.93 -4.80 -22.86
N LEU A 282 6.91 -4.00 -22.43
CA LEU A 282 8.31 -4.20 -22.70
C LEU A 282 8.89 -5.18 -21.66
N PRO A 283 9.17 -6.45 -21.99
CA PRO A 283 9.82 -7.37 -21.07
C PRO A 283 11.21 -6.86 -20.68
N VAL A 284 11.54 -6.95 -19.39
CA VAL A 284 12.88 -6.59 -18.89
C VAL A 284 13.84 -7.76 -19.10
N ASN A 285 15.15 -7.48 -19.13
CA ASN A 285 16.20 -8.47 -19.33
C ASN A 285 16.10 -9.18 -20.70
N LYS A 286 15.83 -8.41 -21.76
CA LYS A 286 15.77 -8.85 -23.15
C LYS A 286 16.61 -7.95 -24.04
N TRP A 287 17.04 -8.49 -25.17
CA TRP A 287 17.74 -7.75 -26.22
C TRP A 287 16.75 -7.05 -27.14
N TYR A 288 17.03 -5.77 -27.37
CA TYR A 288 16.29 -4.89 -28.28
C TYR A 288 17.23 -4.38 -29.37
N ILE A 289 16.73 -4.33 -30.60
CA ILE A 289 17.50 -3.78 -31.72
C ILE A 289 17.51 -2.26 -31.69
N GLN A 290 18.67 -1.67 -31.93
CA GLN A 290 18.79 -0.23 -32.16
C GLN A 290 18.29 0.15 -33.57
N ASN A 291 17.43 1.15 -33.64
CA ASN A 291 17.06 1.81 -34.90
C ASN A 291 18.00 3.00 -35.11
N ASN A 292 18.95 2.88 -36.05
CA ASN A 292 19.95 3.92 -36.27
C ASN A 292 19.36 5.18 -36.95
N GLY A 293 19.88 6.34 -36.53
CA GLY A 293 19.60 7.66 -37.10
C GLY A 293 18.38 8.35 -36.49
N ALA A 294 18.55 9.61 -36.12
CA ALA A 294 17.49 10.45 -35.59
C ALA A 294 16.34 10.57 -36.59
N LYS A 295 15.14 10.15 -36.20
CA LYS A 295 13.92 10.30 -37.02
C LYS A 295 13.22 11.62 -36.65
N ASN A 296 12.67 12.33 -37.63
CA ASN A 296 11.93 13.58 -37.40
C ASN A 296 10.80 13.42 -36.37
N GLY A 297 10.12 12.27 -36.36
CA GLY A 297 9.07 11.96 -35.39
C GLY A 297 9.55 11.88 -33.93
N ILE A 298 10.81 11.49 -33.68
CA ILE A 298 11.37 11.51 -32.32
C ILE A 298 11.64 12.94 -31.86
N LYS A 299 12.20 13.79 -32.73
CA LYS A 299 12.47 15.19 -32.40
C LYS A 299 11.16 15.93 -32.04
N GLN A 300 10.13 15.75 -32.86
CA GLN A 300 8.79 16.26 -32.60
C GLN A 300 8.21 15.72 -31.28
N GLY A 301 8.30 14.41 -31.05
CA GLY A 301 7.79 13.80 -29.83
C GLY A 301 8.51 14.29 -28.55
N VAL A 302 9.81 14.58 -28.62
CA VAL A 302 10.56 15.20 -27.50
C VAL A 302 10.03 16.61 -27.24
N ASP A 303 9.90 17.44 -28.29
CA ASP A 303 9.39 18.82 -28.17
C ASP A 303 7.95 18.84 -27.62
N ASP A 304 7.10 17.92 -28.08
CA ASP A 304 5.72 17.78 -27.62
C ASP A 304 5.65 17.39 -26.14
N VAL A 305 6.49 16.44 -25.70
CA VAL A 305 6.57 16.01 -24.30
C VAL A 305 7.08 17.13 -23.39
N ILE A 306 8.09 17.88 -23.84
CA ILE A 306 8.61 19.05 -23.11
C ILE A 306 7.52 20.11 -22.97
N THR A 307 6.79 20.38 -24.06
CA THR A 307 5.71 21.38 -24.08
C THR A 307 4.54 20.96 -23.20
N ALA A 308 4.15 19.69 -23.24
CA ALA A 308 3.05 19.15 -22.44
C ALA A 308 3.43 18.89 -20.97
N GLY A 309 4.71 18.86 -20.62
CA GLY A 309 5.20 18.53 -19.28
C GLY A 309 4.96 17.07 -18.90
N THR A 310 4.85 16.16 -19.87
CA THR A 310 4.62 14.73 -19.61
C THR A 310 5.88 14.06 -19.11
N LYS A 311 5.73 13.10 -18.19
CA LYS A 311 6.86 12.31 -17.67
C LYS A 311 7.02 11.05 -18.51
N LEU A 312 8.24 10.77 -18.95
CA LEU A 312 8.56 9.57 -19.72
C LEU A 312 9.25 8.53 -18.85
N LEU A 313 8.90 7.27 -19.07
CA LEU A 313 9.65 6.15 -18.56
C LEU A 313 10.73 5.78 -19.57
N ILE A 314 11.99 5.98 -19.17
CA ILE A 314 13.16 5.75 -20.03
C ILE A 314 13.81 4.41 -19.63
N PRO A 315 13.90 3.42 -20.54
CA PRO A 315 14.58 2.16 -20.27
C PRO A 315 16.09 2.36 -20.16
N VAL A 316 16.71 1.65 -19.22
CA VAL A 316 18.16 1.66 -19.02
C VAL A 316 18.74 0.32 -19.43
N TYR A 317 19.79 0.32 -20.26
CA TYR A 317 20.48 -0.88 -20.72
C TYR A 317 21.92 -0.92 -20.20
N ASP A 318 22.43 -2.11 -19.94
CA ASP A 318 23.75 -2.38 -19.37
C ASP A 318 24.76 -2.93 -20.40
N CYS A 319 24.24 -3.56 -21.46
CA CYS A 319 25.04 -4.20 -22.51
C CYS A 319 24.62 -3.77 -23.93
N VAL A 320 25.58 -3.81 -24.85
CA VAL A 320 25.38 -3.56 -26.29
C VAL A 320 26.10 -4.66 -27.09
N SER A 321 25.53 -5.03 -28.24
CA SER A 321 26.16 -5.97 -29.19
C SER A 321 26.38 -5.28 -30.53
N VAL A 322 27.64 -5.10 -30.93
CA VAL A 322 28.02 -4.41 -32.19
C VAL A 322 28.08 -5.35 -33.39
N ALA A 323 28.36 -6.64 -33.15
CA ALA A 323 28.35 -7.71 -34.15
C ALA A 323 28.09 -9.04 -33.42
N PRO A 324 26.87 -9.61 -33.48
CA PRO A 324 26.56 -10.84 -32.76
C PRO A 324 27.60 -11.94 -33.07
N PRO A 325 28.18 -12.62 -32.05
CA PRO A 325 27.83 -12.63 -30.62
C PRO A 325 28.66 -11.70 -29.72
N ALA A 326 29.45 -10.77 -30.27
CA ALA A 326 30.30 -9.88 -29.49
C ALA A 326 29.47 -8.90 -28.64
N VAL A 327 29.45 -9.13 -27.33
CA VAL A 327 28.72 -8.34 -26.33
C VAL A 327 29.71 -7.51 -25.51
N VAL A 328 29.41 -6.22 -25.34
CA VAL A 328 30.10 -5.30 -24.45
C VAL A 328 29.15 -4.92 -23.32
N CYS A 329 29.49 -5.28 -22.08
CA CYS A 329 28.75 -4.96 -20.87
C CYS A 329 29.61 -4.13 -19.91
N GLY A 330 29.04 -3.12 -19.25
CA GLY A 330 29.67 -2.47 -18.09
C GLY A 330 29.88 -0.96 -18.16
N SER A 331 30.17 -0.41 -16.98
CA SER A 331 30.25 1.00 -16.56
C SER A 331 31.53 1.74 -16.95
N GLY A 332 32.06 1.49 -18.15
CA GLY A 332 33.31 2.08 -18.61
C GLY A 332 33.08 3.43 -19.30
N THR A 333 33.81 4.47 -18.88
CA THR A 333 34.13 5.68 -19.65
C THR A 333 34.98 5.37 -20.91
N GLY A 334 34.71 4.25 -21.58
CA GLY A 334 35.39 3.82 -22.79
C GLY A 334 34.60 4.27 -24.01
N ASN A 335 34.82 5.52 -24.43
CA ASN A 335 34.79 5.81 -25.85
C ASN A 335 35.85 4.89 -26.52
N PRO A 336 35.59 4.24 -27.67
CA PRO A 336 36.69 3.75 -28.48
C PRO A 336 37.67 4.88 -28.84
#